data_AF-A0A4U9HW38-F1
#
_entry.id   AF-A0A4U9HW38-F1
#
_cell.length_a   1.000
_cell.length_b   1.000
_cell.length_c   1.000
_cell.angle_alpha   90.00
_cell.angle_beta   90.00
_cell.angle_gamma   90.00
#
_symmetry.space_group_name_H-M   'P 1'
#
loop_
_entity.id
_entity.type
_entity.pdbx_description
1 polymer ?
#
loop_
_entity_poly.entity_id
_entity_poly.type
_entity_poly.pdbx_seq_one_letter_code
_entity_poly.pdbx_strand_id
1 'polypeptide(L)'
;MTQQHESSTAVLRKNKKVLVASLTGSAIEWFDYFLYGTAAALVFNKIFFPMVDPVIGLILSYLSFSLTFFIRPIGGVIFAHIGDRIGRKKTLVLNPVADGGGGNRHDWAVADL
;
A
#
# COMPACT_ATOMS: atom_id res chain seq x y z
N MET A 1 9.05 -16.12 38.78
CA MET A 1 7.66 -16.15 38.26
C MET A 1 7.24 -14.83 37.59
N THR A 2 8.14 -13.86 37.38
CA THR A 2 7.84 -12.51 36.85
C THR A 2 8.10 -12.32 35.34
N GLN A 3 8.91 -13.19 34.70
CA GLN A 3 9.29 -13.01 33.29
C GLN A 3 8.20 -13.40 32.26
N GLN A 4 7.19 -14.19 32.64
CA GLN A 4 6.09 -14.58 31.73
C GLN A 4 5.05 -13.45 31.50
N HIS A 5 4.96 -12.47 32.41
CA HIS A 5 3.95 -11.42 32.32
C HIS A 5 4.36 -10.26 31.39
N GLU A 6 5.64 -9.87 31.38
CA GLU A 6 6.17 -8.82 30.48
C GLU A 6 6.18 -9.24 29.01
N SER A 7 6.49 -10.51 28.73
CA SER A 7 6.48 -11.03 27.35
C SER A 7 5.07 -10.98 26.76
N SER A 8 4.04 -11.29 27.54
CA SER A 8 2.65 -11.23 27.10
C SER A 8 2.18 -9.80 26.81
N THR A 9 2.51 -8.83 27.66
CA THR A 9 2.10 -7.42 27.44
C THR A 9 2.83 -6.78 26.25
N ALA A 10 4.11 -7.10 26.05
CA ALA A 10 4.89 -6.64 24.91
C ALA A 10 4.37 -7.21 23.58
N VAL A 11 4.02 -8.51 23.54
CA VAL A 11 3.40 -9.15 22.36
C VAL A 11 2.04 -8.54 22.07
N LEU A 12 1.19 -8.33 23.08
CA LEU A 12 -0.12 -7.69 22.91
C LEU A 12 0.00 -6.26 22.35
N ARG A 13 0.97 -5.47 22.83
CA ARG A 13 1.24 -4.11 22.32
C ARG A 13 1.76 -4.14 20.88
N LYS A 14 2.63 -5.09 20.54
CA LYS A 14 3.14 -5.29 19.17
C LYS A 14 2.00 -5.69 18.22
N ASN A 15 1.14 -6.63 18.63
CA ASN A 15 0.00 -7.07 17.84
C ASN A 15 -0.98 -5.93 17.57
N LYS A 16 -1.29 -5.09 18.57
CA LYS A 16 -2.13 -3.89 18.37
C LYS A 16 -1.53 -2.93 17.34
N LYS A 17 -0.22 -2.67 17.41
CA LYS A 17 0.46 -1.80 16.44
C LYS A 17 0.43 -2.37 15.02
N VAL A 18 0.68 -3.67 14.88
CA VAL A 18 0.64 -4.36 13.58
C VAL A 18 -0.78 -4.34 13.00
N LEU A 19 -1.79 -4.65 13.82
CA LEU A 19 -3.19 -4.60 13.41
C LEU A 19 -3.61 -3.21 12.93
N VAL A 20 -3.28 -2.17 13.70
CA VAL A 20 -3.59 -0.79 13.32
C VAL A 20 -2.84 -0.40 12.05
N ALA A 21 -1.56 -0.75 11.91
CA ALA A 21 -0.79 -0.48 10.70
C ALA A 21 -1.38 -1.18 9.47
N SER A 22 -1.77 -2.46 9.59
CA SER A 22 -2.43 -3.21 8.51
C SER A 22 -3.79 -2.62 8.15
N LEU A 23 -4.60 -2.26 9.14
CA LEU A 23 -5.92 -1.65 8.91
C LEU A 23 -5.80 -0.29 8.24
N THR A 24 -4.89 0.57 8.71
CA THR A 24 -4.67 1.89 8.11
C THR A 24 -4.11 1.77 6.70
N GLY A 25 -3.17 0.85 6.46
CA GLY A 25 -2.66 0.58 5.11
C GLY A 25 -3.77 0.13 4.16
N SER A 26 -4.59 -0.83 4.57
CA SER A 26 -5.76 -1.25 3.80
C SER A 26 -6.75 -0.10 3.58
N ALA A 27 -7.02 0.72 4.61
CA ALA A 27 -7.95 1.84 4.48
C ALA A 27 -7.45 2.89 3.46
N ILE A 28 -6.16 3.19 3.44
CA ILE A 28 -5.56 4.12 2.46
C ILE A 28 -5.70 3.57 1.04
N GLU A 29 -5.42 2.28 0.85
CA GLU A 29 -5.63 1.65 -0.46
C GLU A 29 -7.10 1.76 -0.90
N TRP A 30 -8.04 1.38 -0.05
CA TRP A 30 -9.47 1.48 -0.35
C TRP A 30 -9.93 2.92 -0.60
N PHE A 31 -9.35 3.89 0.11
CA PHE A 31 -9.61 5.30 -0.09
C PHE A 31 -9.18 5.76 -1.49
N ASP A 32 -8.00 5.37 -1.95
CA ASP A 32 -7.52 5.72 -3.28
C ASP A 32 -8.40 5.10 -4.38
N TYR A 33 -8.83 3.83 -4.24
CA TYR A 33 -9.78 3.22 -5.18
C TYR A 33 -11.12 3.95 -5.25
N PHE A 34 -11.63 4.40 -4.09
CA PHE A 34 -12.86 5.16 -4.04
C PHE A 34 -12.70 6.52 -4.73
N LEU A 35 -11.59 7.21 -4.49
CA LEU A 35 -11.29 8.50 -5.10
C LEU A 35 -11.12 8.37 -6.62
N TYR A 36 -10.42 7.34 -7.08
CA TYR A 36 -10.25 7.07 -8.50
C TYR A 36 -11.57 6.64 -9.19
N GLY A 37 -12.40 5.83 -8.52
CA GLY A 37 -13.71 5.44 -9.04
C GLY A 37 -14.69 6.62 -9.15
N THR A 38 -14.67 7.55 -8.20
CA THR A 38 -15.47 8.79 -8.26
C THR A 38 -14.96 9.74 -9.35
N ALA A 39 -13.64 9.86 -9.52
CA ALA A 39 -13.04 10.59 -10.63
C ALA A 39 -13.40 9.97 -12.00
N ALA A 40 -13.44 8.64 -12.09
CA ALA A 40 -13.85 7.94 -13.30
C ALA A 40 -15.30 8.27 -13.70
N ALA A 41 -16.19 8.37 -12.71
CA ALA A 41 -17.59 8.71 -12.94
C ALA A 41 -17.80 10.16 -13.42
N LEU A 42 -17.06 11.11 -12.83
CA LEU A 42 -17.35 12.54 -12.97
C LEU A 42 -16.43 13.30 -13.92
N VAL A 43 -15.17 12.87 -14.02
CA VAL A 43 -14.09 13.65 -14.63
C VAL A 43 -13.54 12.97 -15.87
N PHE A 44 -13.23 11.67 -15.81
CA PHE A 44 -12.50 11.00 -16.89
C PHE A 44 -13.27 10.89 -18.21
N ASN A 45 -14.60 10.73 -18.15
CA ASN A 45 -15.45 10.80 -19.35
C ASN A 45 -15.18 12.11 -20.12
N LYS A 46 -15.17 13.25 -19.41
CA LYS A 46 -15.07 14.58 -20.02
C LYS A 46 -13.66 14.92 -20.47
N ILE A 47 -12.64 14.43 -19.77
CA ILE A 47 -11.24 14.73 -20.07
C ILE A 47 -10.70 13.82 -21.18
N PHE A 48 -10.96 12.52 -21.11
CA PHE A 48 -10.37 11.54 -22.03
C PHE A 48 -11.27 11.22 -23.23
N PHE A 49 -12.59 11.36 -23.08
CA PHE A 49 -13.56 11.04 -24.13
C PHE A 49 -14.51 12.21 -24.47
N PRO A 50 -14.02 13.44 -24.69
CA PRO A 50 -14.88 14.61 -24.92
C PRO A 50 -15.66 14.56 -26.24
N MET A 51 -15.18 13.79 -27.22
CA MET A 51 -15.76 13.69 -28.58
C MET A 51 -16.70 12.48 -28.73
N VAL A 52 -16.88 11.69 -27.67
CA VAL A 52 -17.67 10.45 -27.68
C VAL A 52 -19.00 10.72 -26.99
N ASP A 53 -20.04 9.95 -27.32
CA ASP A 53 -21.32 10.06 -26.62
C ASP A 53 -21.12 9.98 -25.10
N PRO A 54 -21.74 10.86 -24.29
CA PRO A 54 -21.54 10.91 -22.85
C PRO A 54 -21.82 9.58 -22.13
N VAL A 55 -22.70 8.73 -22.65
CA VAL A 55 -22.95 7.41 -22.06
C VAL A 55 -21.78 6.46 -22.37
N ILE A 56 -21.29 6.47 -23.60
CA ILE A 56 -20.18 5.62 -24.05
C ILE A 56 -18.88 6.00 -23.34
N GLY A 57 -18.58 7.30 -23.22
CA GLY A 57 -17.40 7.78 -22.49
C GLY A 57 -17.39 7.35 -21.01
N LEU A 58 -18.56 7.19 -20.39
CA LEU A 58 -18.70 6.78 -18.99
C LEU A 58 -18.40 5.28 -18.86
N ILE A 59 -18.93 4.48 -19.80
CA ILE A 59 -18.63 3.04 -19.87
C ILE A 59 -17.13 2.82 -20.08
N LEU A 60 -16.50 3.54 -21.00
CA LEU A 60 -15.06 3.46 -21.26
C LEU A 60 -14.21 3.88 -20.04
N SER A 61 -14.63 4.92 -19.34
CA SER A 61 -13.99 5.35 -18.09
C SER A 61 -14.07 4.27 -17.01
N TYR A 62 -15.25 3.68 -16.78
CA TYR A 62 -15.42 2.60 -15.82
C TYR A 62 -14.71 1.31 -16.23
N LEU A 63 -14.62 1.01 -17.53
CA LEU A 63 -13.83 -0.10 -18.05
C LEU A 63 -12.35 0.09 -17.73
N SER A 64 -11.83 1.31 -17.91
CA SER A 64 -10.44 1.64 -17.59
C SER A 64 -10.15 1.50 -16.10
N PHE A 65 -11.08 1.95 -15.24
CA PHE A 65 -11.01 1.71 -13.79
C PHE A 65 -11.05 0.21 -13.47
N SER A 66 -11.99 -0.53 -14.04
CA SER A 66 -12.20 -1.96 -13.78
C SER A 66 -11.00 -2.80 -14.22
N LEU A 67 -10.28 -2.40 -15.27
CA LEU A 67 -9.10 -3.11 -15.75
C LEU A 67 -8.02 -3.25 -14.66
N THR A 68 -7.87 -2.25 -13.79
CA THR A 68 -6.89 -2.29 -12.69
C THR A 68 -7.17 -3.39 -11.67
N PHE A 69 -8.44 -3.79 -11.49
CA PHE A 69 -8.83 -4.90 -10.62
C PHE A 69 -8.39 -6.26 -11.15
N PHE A 70 -8.20 -6.39 -12.47
CA PHE A 70 -7.65 -7.62 -13.07
C PHE A 70 -6.11 -7.61 -13.06
N ILE A 71 -5.50 -6.44 -13.21
CA ILE A 71 -4.04 -6.31 -13.12
C ILE A 71 -3.53 -6.72 -11.73
N ARG A 72 -4.25 -6.40 -10.65
CA ARG A 72 -3.89 -6.75 -9.27
C ARG A 72 -3.71 -8.25 -9.00
N PRO A 73 -4.67 -9.15 -9.27
CA PRO A 73 -4.49 -10.59 -9.07
C PRO A 73 -3.41 -11.16 -9.99
N ILE A 74 -3.30 -10.66 -11.22
CA ILE A 74 -2.25 -11.12 -12.16
C ILE A 74 -0.86 -10.73 -11.62
N GLY A 75 -0.69 -9.47 -11.21
CA GLY A 75 0.52 -9.00 -10.55
C GLY A 75 0.80 -9.79 -9.28
N GLY A 76 -0.22 -10.00 -8.44
CA GLY A 76 -0.11 -10.78 -7.21
C GLY A 76 0.35 -12.22 -7.46
N VAL A 77 -0.16 -12.91 -8.48
CA VAL A 77 0.27 -14.27 -8.82
C VAL A 77 1.71 -14.29 -9.33
N ILE A 78 2.07 -13.37 -10.22
CA ILE A 78 3.43 -13.27 -10.78
C ILE A 78 4.44 -12.91 -9.68
N PHE A 79 4.17 -11.82 -8.94
CA PHE A 79 5.02 -11.37 -7.83
C PHE A 79 5.01 -12.32 -6.63
N ALA A 80 3.95 -13.08 -6.38
CA ALA A 80 3.97 -14.15 -5.39
C ALA A 80 4.88 -15.29 -5.84
N HIS A 81 4.78 -15.73 -7.10
CA HIS A 81 5.65 -16.78 -7.64
C HIS A 81 7.14 -16.37 -7.62
N ILE A 82 7.43 -15.13 -7.96
CA ILE A 82 8.79 -14.57 -7.95
C ILE A 82 9.26 -14.26 -6.53
N GLY A 83 8.40 -13.72 -5.67
CA GLY A 83 8.69 -13.39 -4.27
C GLY A 83 8.99 -14.62 -3.42
N ASP A 84 8.28 -15.72 -3.66
CA ASP A 84 8.53 -17.00 -2.97
C ASP A 84 9.90 -17.60 -3.35
N ARG A 85 10.41 -17.27 -4.55
CA ARG A 85 11.76 -17.62 -5.02
C ARG A 85 12.85 -16.60 -4.60
N ILE A 86 12.52 -15.31 -4.43
CA ILE A 86 13.48 -14.20 -4.21
C ILE A 86 13.72 -13.82 -2.73
N GLY A 87 13.09 -14.50 -1.77
CA GLY A 87 13.90 -15.04 -0.68
C GLY A 87 13.59 -14.64 0.76
N ARG A 88 13.67 -15.67 1.58
CA ARG A 88 13.77 -15.75 3.05
C ARG A 88 14.89 -14.89 3.70
N LYS A 89 15.57 -13.96 3.01
CA LYS A 89 16.76 -13.27 3.56
C LYS A 89 17.02 -11.80 3.17
N LYS A 90 16.14 -11.10 2.46
CA LYS A 90 16.45 -9.72 2.00
C LYS A 90 15.36 -8.65 2.20
N THR A 91 14.26 -8.94 2.90
CA THR A 91 13.17 -7.96 3.13
C THR A 91 13.35 -7.13 4.40
N LEU A 92 14.55 -6.62 4.66
CA LEU A 92 14.76 -5.61 5.73
C LEU A 92 15.41 -4.31 5.27
N VAL A 93 15.85 -4.17 4.00
CA VAL A 93 16.57 -2.96 3.57
C VAL A 93 16.21 -2.55 2.16
N LEU A 94 14.93 -2.35 1.90
CA LEU A 94 14.46 -1.52 0.79
C LEU A 94 13.25 -0.73 1.27
N ASN A 95 13.47 0.09 2.31
CA ASN A 95 12.68 1.30 2.44
C ASN A 95 13.43 2.41 1.70
N PRO A 96 12.81 3.11 0.74
CA PRO A 96 13.31 4.38 0.22
C PRO A 96 13.30 5.47 1.31
N VAL A 97 14.17 5.35 2.31
CA VAL A 97 14.70 6.49 3.09
C VAL A 97 15.97 6.90 2.37
N ALA A 98 15.80 7.52 1.21
CA ALA A 98 16.92 8.03 0.43
C ALA A 98 16.78 9.51 0.09
N ASP A 99 15.62 10.15 0.26
CA ASP A 99 15.59 11.59 0.05
C ASP A 99 14.46 12.28 0.80
N GLY A 100 14.84 12.90 1.92
CA GLY A 100 13.92 13.55 2.83
C GLY A 100 14.65 14.39 3.87
N GLY A 101 15.67 15.12 3.44
CA GLY A 101 16.08 16.37 4.08
C GLY A 101 16.89 16.29 5.39
N GLY A 102 18.21 16.32 5.24
CA GLY A 102 19.06 17.26 5.97
C GLY A 102 19.56 16.88 7.38
N GLY A 103 20.87 16.66 7.49
CA GLY A 103 21.66 17.05 8.67
C GLY A 103 22.19 15.95 9.59
N ASN A 104 23.50 15.68 9.48
CA ASN A 104 24.40 15.03 10.45
C ASN A 104 24.26 13.51 10.74
N ARG A 105 25.21 12.76 10.16
CA ARG A 105 25.43 11.30 10.26
C ARG A 105 26.23 10.86 11.49
N HIS A 106 26.02 11.46 12.67
CA HIS A 106 26.84 11.10 13.86
C HIS A 106 26.08 10.59 15.10
N ASP A 107 24.75 10.53 15.09
CA ASP A 107 23.97 10.20 16.32
C ASP A 107 23.30 8.82 16.36
N TRP A 108 23.65 7.88 15.47
CA TRP A 108 23.04 6.54 15.51
C TRP A 108 23.61 5.63 16.61
N ALA A 109 24.63 6.08 17.37
CA ALA A 109 25.30 5.27 18.39
C ALA A 109 24.65 5.31 19.79
N VAL A 110 23.49 5.96 19.98
CA VAL A 110 22.85 6.12 21.31
C VAL A 110 21.48 5.44 21.46
N ALA A 111 21.09 4.55 20.54
CA ALA A 111 19.80 3.84 20.61
C ALA A 111 19.92 2.38 21.10
N ASP A 112 20.84 2.10 22.02
CA ASP A 112 20.98 0.79 22.70
C ASP A 112 21.17 0.92 24.24
N LEU A 113 20.47 1.89 24.85
CA LEU A 113 20.18 1.95 26.29
C LEU A 113 18.69 2.23 26.49
#